data_AF-A0A7W1PS73-F1
#
_entry.id   AF-A0A7W1PS73-F1
#
_cell.length_a   1.000
_cell.length_b   1.000
_cell.length_c   1.000
_cell.angle_alpha   90.00
_cell.angle_beta   90.00
_cell.angle_gamma   90.00
#
_symmetry.space_group_name_H-M   'P 1'
#
loop_
_entity.id
_entity.type
_entity.pdbx_description
1 polymer ?
#
loop_
_entity_poly.entity_id
_entity_poly.type
_entity_poly.pdbx_seq_one_letter_code
_entity_poly.pdbx_strand_id
1 'polypeptide(L)' 'MIKVLHILKSIDVGGIETMVLDCCNHAHHFDMESHVISIGGGEMEGEFRKSKARFSLFQKIRFPNDII' A
#
# COMPACT_ATOMS: atom_id res chain seq x y z
N MET A 1 4.11 19.65 -7.78
CA MET A 1 3.45 18.34 -7.60
C MET A 1 4.48 17.23 -7.48
N ILE A 2 4.61 16.67 -6.27
CA ILE A 2 5.55 15.57 -5.96
C ILE A 2 4.81 14.24 -6.05
N LYS A 3 5.45 13.20 -6.61
CA LYS A 3 4.88 11.85 -6.68
C LYS A 3 5.62 10.94 -5.71
N VAL A 4 4.87 10.29 -4.82
CA VAL A 4 5.42 9.41 -3.78
C VAL A 4 4.96 7.98 -4.03
N LEU A 5 5.92 7.06 -4.11
CA LEU A 5 5.67 5.63 -4.23
C LEU A 5 5.99 4.95 -2.90
N HIS A 6 4.98 4.36 -2.28
CA HIS A 6 5.12 3.52 -1.10
C HIS A 6 5.14 2.06 -1.53
N ILE A 7 6.15 1.30 -1.10
CA ILE A 7 6.25 -0.14 -1.36
C ILE A 7 6.19 -0.85 -0.02
N LEU A 8 5.13 -1.63 0.19
CA LEU A 8 4.88 -2.38 1.40
C LEU A 8 4.95 -3.88 1.13
N LYS A 9 5.49 -4.63 2.11
CA LYS A 9 5.54 -6.09 2.02
C LYS A 9 4.15 -6.70 2.18
N SER A 10 3.37 -6.20 3.13
CA SER A 10 1.95 -6.50 3.34
C SER A 10 1.24 -5.25 3.86
N ILE A 11 -0.07 -5.33 4.02
CA ILE A 11 -0.93 -4.24 4.52
C ILE A 11 -1.81 -4.75 5.66
N ASP A 12 -1.13 -5.23 6.69
CA ASP A 12 -1.74 -5.69 7.95
C ASP A 12 -1.88 -4.52 8.94
N VAL A 13 -2.35 -4.80 10.16
CA VAL A 13 -2.56 -3.78 11.22
C VAL A 13 -1.25 -3.43 11.92
N GLY A 14 -0.28 -2.95 11.15
CA GLY A 14 1.02 -2.49 11.65
C GLY A 14 1.12 -0.97 11.75
N GLY A 15 2.15 -0.51 12.48
CA GLY A 15 2.39 0.91 12.70
C GLY A 15 2.81 1.65 11.44
N ILE A 16 3.61 1.01 10.57
CA ILE A 16 4.11 1.64 9.33
C ILE A 16 2.97 1.82 8.33
N GLU A 17 2.11 0.82 8.20
CA GLU A 17 0.94 0.80 7.33
C GLU A 17 -0.03 1.93 7.70
N THR A 18 -0.27 2.10 9.00
CA THR A 18 -1.09 3.19 9.53
C THR A 18 -0.49 4.55 9.21
N MET A 19 0.83 4.73 9.39
CA MET A 19 1.51 5.98 9.05
C MET A 19 1.44 6.27 7.54
N VAL A 20 1.65 5.27 6.69
CA VAL A 20 1.56 5.42 5.24
C VAL A 20 0.14 5.78 4.81
N LEU A 21 -0.87 5.16 5.41
CA LEU A 21 -2.27 5.49 5.17
C LEU A 21 -2.58 6.95 5.56
N ASP A 22 -2.07 7.41 6.69
CA ASP A 22 -2.21 8.80 7.13
C ASP A 22 -1.55 9.79 6.15
N CYS A 23 -0.34 9.47 5.67
CA CYS A 23 0.30 10.26 4.61
C CYS A 23 -0.57 10.30 3.35
N CYS A 24 -1.12 9.16 2.93
CA CYS A 24 -1.98 9.06 1.74
C CYS A 24 -3.25 9.91 1.86
N ASN A 25 -3.88 9.94 3.04
CA ASN A 25 -5.10 10.71 3.28
C ASN A 25 -4.85 12.22 3.25
N HIS A 26 -3.65 12.67 3.62
CA HIS A 26 -3.30 14.09 3.72
C HIS A 26 -2.41 14.60 2.56
N ALA A 27 -1.93 13.74 1.67
CA ALA A 27 -1.02 14.07 0.56
C ALA A 27 -1.47 15.29 -0.28
N HIS A 28 -2.77 15.39 -0.56
CA HIS A 28 -3.37 16.50 -1.31
C HIS A 28 -3.17 17.89 -0.66
N HIS A 29 -2.98 17.98 0.66
CA HIS A 29 -2.68 19.24 1.35
C HIS A 29 -1.26 19.76 1.05
N PHE A 30 -0.39 18.89 0.53
CA PHE A 30 1.03 19.17 0.29
C PHE A 30 1.41 19.16 -1.19
N ASP A 31 0.42 19.22 -2.10
CA ASP A 31 0.63 19.06 -3.55
C ASP A 31 1.37 17.74 -3.88
N MET A 32 1.00 16.67 -3.17
CA MET A 32 1.55 15.32 -3.33
C MET A 32 0.49 14.36 -3.88
N GLU A 33 0.93 13.49 -4.78
CA GLU A 33 0.17 12.32 -5.24
C GLU A 33 0.86 11.05 -4.73
N SER A 34 0.12 10.21 -4.01
CA SER A 34 0.63 8.95 -3.46
C SER A 34 0.14 7.74 -4.26
N HIS A 35 1.04 6.81 -4.52
CA HIS A 35 0.74 5.47 -5.00
C HIS A 35 1.29 4.46 -4.00
N VAL A 36 0.44 3.58 -3.51
CA VAL A 36 0.81 2.46 -2.63
C VAL A 36 0.80 1.17 -3.43
N ILE A 37 1.93 0.46 -3.40
CA ILE A 37 2.09 -0.89 -3.91
C ILE A 37 2.30 -1.83 -2.73
N SER A 38 1.45 -2.85 -2.61
CA SER A 38 1.65 -3.94 -1.64
C SER A 38 1.86 -5.28 -2.33
N ILE A 39 2.78 -6.10 -1.80
CA ILE A 39 3.08 -7.46 -2.28
C ILE A 39 2.23 -8.52 -1.55
N GLY A 40 1.56 -8.14 -0.47
CA GLY A 40 0.69 -9.00 0.34
C GLY A 40 -0.58 -8.26 0.74
N GLY A 41 -1.70 -8.97 0.74
CA GLY A 41 -2.96 -8.43 1.26
C GLY A 41 -2.92 -8.30 2.78
N GLY A 42 -4.03 -7.87 3.36
CA GLY A 42 -4.15 -7.75 4.81
C GLY A 42 -5.43 -7.04 5.23
N GLU A 43 -5.59 -6.88 6.55
CA GLU A 43 -6.81 -6.31 7.13
C GLU A 43 -7.06 -4.85 6.72
N MET A 44 -6.02 -4.11 6.32
CA MET A 44 -6.12 -2.69 5.95
C MET A 44 -6.43 -2.44 4.45
N GLU A 45 -6.72 -3.48 3.67
CA GLU A 45 -7.04 -3.35 2.25
C GLU A 45 -8.20 -2.39 1.97
N GLY A 46 -9.24 -2.42 2.81
CA GLY A 46 -10.42 -1.58 2.65
C GLY A 46 -10.08 -0.10 2.80
N GLU A 47 -9.23 0.21 3.77
CA GLU A 47 -8.76 1.55 4.13
C GLU A 47 -7.89 2.13 3.02
N PHE A 48 -6.92 1.36 2.52
CA PHE A 48 -6.07 1.79 1.40
C PHE A 48 -6.88 2.01 0.12
N ARG A 49 -7.90 1.18 -0.16
CA ARG A 49 -8.79 1.36 -1.31
C ARG A 49 -9.71 2.58 -1.19
N LYS A 50 -10.06 2.99 0.04
CA LYS A 50 -10.87 4.19 0.32
C LYS A 50 -10.03 5.45 0.46
N SER A 51 -8.71 5.32 0.58
CA SER A 51 -7.79 6.44 0.68
C SER A 51 -7.76 7.26 -0.63
N LYS A 52 -7.15 8.45 -0.56
CA LYS A 52 -6.92 9.30 -1.74
C LYS A 52 -5.74 8.84 -2.60
N ALA A 53 -5.01 7.81 -2.18
CA ALA A 53 -3.89 7.27 -2.94
C ALA A 53 -4.36 6.27 -4.01
N ARG A 54 -3.56 6.14 -5.07
CA ARG A 54 -3.67 4.99 -5.96
C ARG A 54 -3.19 3.76 -5.19
N PHE A 55 -3.93 2.66 -5.26
CA PHE A 55 -3.58 1.43 -4.57
C PHE A 55 -3.47 0.27 -5.55
N SER A 56 -2.38 -0.49 -5.46
CA SER A 56 -2.15 -1.69 -6.25
C SER A 56 -1.66 -2.83 -5.37
N LEU A 57 -2.40 -3.93 -5.39
CA LEU A 57 -2.06 -5.14 -4.67
C LEU A 57 -1.52 -6.18 -5.66
N PHE A 58 -0.28 -6.57 -5.49
CA PHE A 58 0.30 -7.71 -6.17
C PHE A 58 0.12 -8.92 -5.28
N GLN A 59 -0.57 -9.94 -5.78
CA GLN A 59 -0.62 -11.22 -5.09
C GLN A 59 0.72 -11.92 -5.30
N LYS A 60 1.24 -12.54 -4.23
CA LYS A 60 2.41 -13.42 -4.31
C LYS A 60 2.14 -14.48 -5.39
N ILE A 61 2.84 -14.38 -6.52
CA ILE A 61 2.93 -15.48 -7.47
C ILE A 61 3.66 -16.59 -6.72
N ARG A 62 2.92 -17.63 -6.28
CA ARG A 62 3.55 -18.86 -5.82
C ARG A 62 4.21 -19.48 -7.04
N PHE A 63 5.52 -19.32 -7.18
CA PHE A 63 6.28 -20.13 -8.12
C PHE A 63 6.11 -21.60 -7.69
N PRO A 64 5.77 -22.52 -8.61
CA PRO A 64 5.53 -23.94 -8.28
C PRO A 64 6.82 -24.72 -7.93
N ASN A 65 7.74 -24.14 -7.16
CA ASN A 65 9.02 -24.75 -6.82
C ASN A 65 9.12 -25.24 -5.37
N ASP A 66 8.01 -25.31 -4.63
CA ASP A 66 7.95 -25.99 -3.33
C ASP A 66 7.62 -27.50 -3.47
N ILE A 67 7.99 -28.12 -4.60
CA ILE A 67 8.03 -29.59 -4.77
C ILE A 67 9.50 -30.01 -4.79
N ILE A 68 10.11 -30.13 -3.61
CA ILE A 68 11.33 -30.94 -3.37
C ILE A 68 11.17 -31.62 -2.02
#